data_AF-A0A3G1QC55-F1
#
_entry.id   AF-A0A3G1QC55-F1
#
_cell.length_a   1.000
_cell.length_b   1.000
_cell.length_c   1.000
_cell.angle_alpha   90.00
_cell.angle_beta   90.00
_cell.angle_gamma   90.00
#
_symmetry.space_group_name_H-M   'P 1'
#
loop_
_entity.id
_entity.type
_entity.pdbx_description
1 polymer ?
#
loop_
_entity_poly.entity_id
_entity_poly.type
_entity_poly.pdbx_seq_one_letter_code
_entity_poly.pdbx_strand_id
1 'polypeptide(L)'
;MIRTAGSLKLGKVQVSVLVRSLLKSERPSGLTQAIIEVGRINKTLYLLNYIDDEDYRRRILTQLNRGESRHAVAREPSVTVKKVR
;
A
#
# COMPACT_ATOMS: atom_id res chain seq x y z
N MET A 1 11.38 -13.23 11.99
CA MET A 1 10.51 -12.04 12.09
C MET A 1 10.89 -11.10 13.24
N ILE A 2 11.06 -11.57 14.49
CA ILE A 2 11.33 -10.67 15.64
C ILE A 2 12.60 -9.83 15.48
N ARG A 3 13.69 -10.42 14.99
CA ARG A 3 14.96 -9.70 14.78
C ARG A 3 14.85 -8.59 13.72
N THR A 4 14.14 -8.83 12.63
CA THR A 4 13.91 -7.80 11.60
C THR A 4 12.98 -6.70 12.10
N ALA A 5 11.91 -7.06 12.82
CA ALA A 5 11.02 -6.08 13.44
C ALA A 5 11.75 -5.21 14.49
N GLY A 6 12.61 -5.82 15.31
CA GLY A 6 13.43 -5.11 16.29
C GLY A 6 14.43 -4.15 15.64
N SER A 7 15.13 -4.58 14.59
CA SER A 7 16.06 -3.70 13.86
C SER A 7 15.36 -2.52 13.18
N LEU A 8 14.15 -2.72 12.65
CA LEU A 8 13.32 -1.62 12.11
C LEU A 8 12.86 -0.67 13.21
N LYS A 9 12.36 -1.21 14.33
CA LYS A 9 11.87 -0.42 15.47
C LYS A 9 12.98 0.43 16.10
N LEU A 10 14.20 -0.10 16.15
CA LEU A 10 15.38 0.57 16.69
C LEU A 10 16.13 1.42 15.63
N GLY A 11 15.62 1.51 14.39
CA GLY A 11 16.23 2.32 13.33
C GLY A 11 17.59 1.80 12.82
N LYS A 12 17.99 0.58 13.22
CA LYS A 12 19.28 -0.02 12.82
C LYS A 12 19.32 -0.41 11.34
N VAL A 13 18.17 -0.63 10.74
CA VAL A 13 18.02 -0.92 9.31
C VAL A 13 17.00 0.02 8.72
N GLN A 14 17.35 0.72 7.64
CA GLN A 14 16.38 1.50 6.88
C GLN A 14 15.40 0.58 6.15
N VAL A 15 14.12 0.95 6.19
CA VAL A 15 13.03 0.24 5.49
C VAL A 15 13.32 0.09 3.99
N SER A 16 13.87 1.15 3.36
CA SER A 16 14.22 1.16 1.94
C SER A 16 15.23 0.06 1.56
N VAL A 17 16.24 -0.15 2.41
CA VAL A 17 17.27 -1.17 2.21
C VAL A 17 16.68 -2.57 2.41
N LEU A 18 15.85 -2.74 3.44
CA LEU A 18 15.17 -4.00 3.70
C LEU A 18 14.24 -4.40 2.53
N VAL A 19 13.41 -3.48 2.05
CA VAL A 19 12.50 -3.71 0.93
C VAL A 19 13.28 -4.04 -0.34
N ARG A 20 14.35 -3.30 -0.62
CA ARG A 20 15.22 -3.60 -1.78
C ARG A 20 15.84 -4.99 -1.67
N SER A 21 16.28 -5.39 -0.48
CA SER A 21 16.83 -6.73 -0.25
C SER A 21 15.79 -7.84 -0.41
N LEU A 22 14.55 -7.61 0.03
CA LEU A 22 13.45 -8.57 -0.09
C LEU A 22 13.05 -8.77 -1.56
N LEU A 23 13.08 -7.70 -2.36
CA LEU A 23 12.65 -7.68 -3.77
C LEU A 23 13.77 -8.00 -4.77
N LYS A 24 15.05 -7.92 -4.37
CA LYS A 24 16.20 -8.18 -5.26
C LYS A 24 16.36 -9.65 -5.64
N SER A 25 15.84 -10.57 -4.84
CA SER A 25 16.05 -12.00 -5.06
C SER A 25 15.00 -12.59 -5.99
N GLU A 26 15.42 -13.25 -7.07
CA GLU A 26 14.52 -14.02 -7.95
C GLU A 26 13.86 -15.19 -7.22
N ARG A 27 14.53 -15.74 -6.21
CA ARG A 27 13.97 -16.76 -5.31
C ARG A 27 13.68 -16.13 -3.95
N PRO A 28 12.42 -16.09 -3.50
CA PRO A 28 12.08 -15.48 -2.24
C PRO A 28 12.66 -16.29 -1.08
N SER A 29 13.40 -15.62 -0.19
CA SER A 29 13.94 -16.25 1.02
C SER A 29 12.80 -16.73 1.94
N GLY A 30 13.09 -17.63 2.88
CA GLY A 30 12.10 -18.08 3.87
C GLY A 30 11.50 -16.92 4.69
N LEU A 31 12.28 -15.87 4.96
CA LEU A 31 11.77 -14.64 5.59
C LEU A 31 10.83 -13.87 4.65
N THR A 32 11.20 -13.73 3.37
CA THR A 32 10.35 -13.09 2.36
C THR A 32 9.02 -13.82 2.22
N GLN A 33 9.05 -15.16 2.15
CA GLN A 33 7.86 -16.00 2.12
C GLN A 33 6.98 -15.81 3.35
N ALA A 34 7.57 -15.83 4.55
CA ALA A 34 6.80 -15.59 5.78
C ALA A 34 6.11 -14.21 5.78
N ILE A 35 6.77 -13.16 5.29
CA ILE A 35 6.17 -11.83 5.17
C ILE A 35 5.03 -11.82 4.14
N ILE A 36 5.21 -12.51 3.00
CA ILE A 36 4.18 -12.64 1.96
C ILE A 36 2.94 -13.35 2.52
N GLU A 37 3.11 -14.45 3.25
CA GLU A 37 1.99 -15.19 3.82
C GLU A 37 1.22 -14.37 4.87
N VAL A 38 1.92 -13.63 5.73
CA VAL A 38 1.28 -12.70 6.67
C VAL A 38 0.49 -11.62 5.92
N GLY A 39 1.04 -11.09 4.82
CA GLY A 39 0.33 -10.16 3.94
C GLY A 39 -0.91 -10.79 3.28
N ARG A 40 -0.83 -12.07 2.89
CA ARG A 40 -1.94 -12.81 2.28
C ARG A 40 -3.09 -12.99 3.27
N ILE A 41 -2.82 -13.32 4.53
CA ILE A 41 -3.85 -13.43 5.58
C ILE A 41 -4.63 -12.10 5.71
N ASN A 42 -3.91 -10.98 5.83
CA ASN A 42 -4.56 -9.66 5.92
C ASN A 42 -5.39 -9.34 4.67
N LYS A 43 -4.89 -9.68 3.48
CA LYS A 43 -5.62 -9.48 2.22
C LYS A 43 -6.90 -10.32 2.16
N THR A 44 -6.84 -11.57 2.64
CA THR A 44 -8.02 -12.45 2.69
C THR A 44 -9.06 -11.90 3.66
N LEU A 45 -8.67 -11.51 4.87
CA LEU A 45 -9.59 -10.91 5.84
C LEU A 45 -10.23 -9.62 5.30
N TYR A 46 -9.43 -8.77 4.67
CA TYR A 46 -9.94 -7.58 4.00
C TYR A 46 -10.99 -7.92 2.94
N LEU A 47 -10.71 -8.89 2.07
CA LEU A 47 -11.63 -9.27 0.98
C LEU A 47 -12.93 -9.90 1.52
N LEU A 48 -12.83 -10.75 2.55
CA LEU A 48 -14.00 -11.32 3.20
C LEU A 48 -14.90 -10.23 3.79
N ASN A 49 -14.33 -9.31 4.56
CA ASN A 49 -15.08 -8.18 5.12
C ASN A 49 -15.66 -7.27 4.03
N TYR A 50 -14.95 -7.09 2.92
CA TYR A 50 -15.41 -6.27 1.78
C TYR A 50 -16.65 -6.86 1.08
N ILE A 51 -16.73 -8.19 0.99
CA ILE A 51 -17.87 -8.88 0.37
C ILE A 51 -19.05 -8.92 1.34
N ASP A 52 -18.80 -9.20 2.61
CA ASP A 52 -19.84 -9.41 3.63
C ASP A 52 -20.50 -8.10 4.11
N ASP A 53 -19.71 -7.05 4.37
CA ASP A 53 -20.19 -5.79 4.94
C ASP A 53 -20.31 -4.69 3.88
N GLU A 54 -21.55 -4.30 3.56
CA GLU A 54 -21.84 -3.26 2.57
C GLU A 54 -21.37 -1.86 3.04
N ASP A 55 -21.49 -1.54 4.32
CA ASP A 55 -21.09 -0.23 4.84
C ASP A 55 -19.56 -0.10 4.86
N TYR A 56 -18.85 -1.19 5.19
CA TYR A 56 -17.40 -1.28 5.03
C TYR A 56 -16.98 -1.05 3.57
N ARG A 57 -17.67 -1.70 2.63
CA ARG A 57 -17.45 -1.54 1.20
C ARG A 57 -17.65 -0.09 0.74
N ARG A 58 -18.75 0.56 1.12
CA ARG A 58 -19.06 1.96 0.78
C ARG A 58 -18.01 2.93 1.32
N ARG A 59 -17.54 2.72 2.55
CA ARG A 59 -16.47 3.55 3.14
C ARG A 59 -15.18 3.46 2.33
N ILE A 60 -14.79 2.26 1.91
CA ILE A 60 -13.61 2.04 1.07
C ILE A 60 -13.76 2.73 -0.29
N LEU A 61 -14.89 2.55 -0.97
CA LEU A 61 -15.16 3.19 -2.26
C LEU A 61 -15.11 4.71 -2.17
N THR A 62 -15.64 5.28 -1.09
CA THR A 62 -15.59 6.73 -0.86
C THR A 62 -14.16 7.23 -0.71
N GLN A 63 -13.30 6.50 0.01
CA GLN A 63 -11.87 6.85 0.13
C GLN A 63 -11.15 6.73 -1.22
N LEU A 64 -11.43 5.66 -1.97
CA LEU A 64 -10.85 5.44 -3.29
C LEU A 64 -11.23 6.56 -4.26
N ASN A 65 -12.51 6.86 -4.38
CA ASN A 65 -13.03 7.94 -5.24
C ASN A 65 -12.40 9.28 -4.90
N ARG A 66 -12.14 9.57 -3.61
CA ARG A 66 -11.49 10.81 -3.17
C ARG A 66 -10.03 10.87 -3.62
N GLY A 67 -9.31 9.76 -3.55
CA GLY A 67 -7.94 9.64 -4.04
C GLY A 67 -7.87 9.79 -5.56
N GLU A 68 -8.71 9.07 -6.29
CA GLU A 68 -8.82 9.13 -7.75
C GLU A 68 -9.21 10.52 -8.24
N SER A 69 -10.18 11.17 -7.59
CA SER A 69 -10.58 12.54 -7.93
C SER A 69 -9.43 13.54 -7.76
N ARG A 70 -8.61 13.39 -6.71
CA ARG A 70 -7.40 14.22 -6.54
C ARG A 70 -6.38 13.98 -7.65
N HIS A 71 -6.17 12.71 -8.02
CA HIS A 71 -5.27 12.37 -9.11
C HIS A 71 -5.78 12.82 -10.48
N ALA A 72 -7.10 12.81 -10.69
CA ALA A 72 -7.73 13.34 -11.90
C ALA A 72 -7.48 14.85 -12.04
N VAL A 73 -7.71 15.64 -10.98
CA VAL A 73 -7.44 17.09 -10.96
C VAL A 73 -5.94 17.41 -11.14
N ALA A 74 -5.05 16.56 -10.62
CA ALA A 74 -3.61 16.74 -10.82
C ALA A 74 -3.16 16.42 -12.26
N ARG A 75 -3.88 15.53 -12.96
CA ARG A 75 -3.59 15.13 -14.35
C ARG A 75 -4.23 16.07 -15.36
N GLU A 76 -5.40 16.60 -15.05
CA GLU A 76 -6.06 17.67 -15.77
C GLU A 76 -6.14 18.90 -14.87
N PRO A 77 -5.04 19.67 -14.73
CA PRO A 77 -5.16 21.00 -14.15
C PRO A 77 -6.12 21.76 -15.06
N SER A 78 -7.32 22.02 -14.55
CA SER A 78 -8.37 22.80 -15.20
C SER A 78 -7.78 23.82 -16.16
N VAL A 79 -8.16 23.71 -17.43
CA VAL A 79 -7.84 24.65 -18.52
C VAL A 79 -8.44 26.02 -18.16
N THR A 80 -7.80 26.75 -17.24
CA THR A 80 -8.18 28.11 -16.81
C THR A 80 -6.95 28.86 -16.28
N VAL A 81 -5.77 28.59 -16.86
CA VAL A 81 -4.62 29.51 -16.79
C VAL A 81 -4.14 29.81 -18.22
N LYS A 82 -5.08 30.14 -19.11
CA LYS A 82 -4.81 30.78 -20.40
C LYS A 82 -5.84 31.88 -20.64
N LYS A 83 -5.82 32.92 -19.80
CA LYS A 83 -6.43 34.21 -20.15
C LYS A 83 -5.85 35.38 -19.36
N VAL A 84 -4.53 35.49 -19.23
CA VAL A 84 -3.87 36.77 -18.93
C VAL A 84 -2.48 36.77 -19.58
N ARG A 85 -2.43 37.02 -20.89
CA ARG A 85 -1.48 37.93 -21.55
C ARG A 85 -1.87 38.07 -23.02
#